data_AF-A0A250WP48-F1
#
_entry.id   AF-A0A250WP48-F1
#
_cell.length_a   1.000
_cell.length_b   1.000
_cell.length_c   1.000
_cell.angle_alpha   90.00
_cell.angle_beta   90.00
_cell.angle_gamma   90.00
#
_symmetry.space_group_name_H-M   'P 1'
#
loop_
_entity.id
_entity.type
_entity.pdbx_description
1 polymer ?
#
loop_
_entity_poly.entity_id
_entity_poly.type
_entity_poly.pdbx_seq_one_letter_code
_entity_poly.pdbx_strand_id
1 'polypeptide(L)'
;MTSLGCHAKGPSSNSRDLEAACWEVLTHRYTEDHRYYHNLTHLQDLFSLLDQGCLWYSQQQNVLEKKMQVKISPAVTLAALFHDVIYDPQRQDNEEASAAIAAELLEAGAQVPTDVIHEVTMLILATKSHQLPQTDTPADEQQQLQEKQAGVVSAGMTLLARQGSDGHLNKHQQVKAVSSQPTDPIASAGLGQCVDSRSEGKSTDQAEGCSMETQTCEATGDLPTAGRRQPSSTSTSAAFHVSAEEGCSVILSGRPAWELLMDADLGVLAATREQYMRYSQAIRREYSHLSEENFRSGRIMALQSLLSRNQIFISSWARANAMEERARSNMEAEINVLQDRASPPLQSQMQILHQT
;
A
#
# COMPACT_ATOMS: atom_id res chain seq x y z
N MET A 1 40.64 -28.69 21.42
CA MET A 1 39.55 -27.83 21.92
C MET A 1 39.31 -26.74 20.90
N THR A 2 38.09 -26.72 20.40
CA THR A 2 37.48 -25.83 19.40
C THR A 2 37.54 -24.35 19.81
N SER A 3 37.70 -23.47 18.83
CA SER A 3 36.94 -22.21 18.79
C SER A 3 36.86 -21.70 17.35
N LEU A 4 35.69 -21.89 16.76
CA LEU A 4 35.26 -21.21 15.53
C LEU A 4 34.94 -19.75 15.90
N GLY A 5 35.67 -18.81 15.31
CA GLY A 5 35.34 -17.38 15.32
C GLY A 5 34.67 -16.99 14.02
N CYS A 6 33.34 -16.94 14.04
CA CYS A 6 32.45 -16.38 13.03
C CYS A 6 32.92 -14.98 12.58
N HIS A 7 33.47 -14.90 11.38
CA HIS A 7 33.61 -13.63 10.66
C HIS A 7 32.31 -13.39 9.90
N ALA A 8 31.55 -12.37 10.31
CA ALA A 8 30.52 -11.79 9.47
C ALA A 8 31.19 -11.35 8.16
N LYS A 9 30.90 -12.05 7.06
CA LYS A 9 31.37 -11.66 5.73
C LYS A 9 30.64 -10.37 5.37
N GLY A 10 31.38 -9.26 5.28
CA GLY A 10 30.88 -8.06 4.61
C GLY A 10 30.48 -8.36 3.16
N PRO A 11 29.71 -7.46 2.51
CA PRO A 11 29.26 -7.67 1.13
C PRO A 11 30.45 -8.01 0.22
N SER A 12 30.29 -9.04 -0.62
CA SER A 12 31.28 -9.47 -1.61
C SER A 12 31.58 -8.32 -2.59
N SER A 13 32.80 -8.25 -3.15
CA SER A 13 33.22 -7.20 -4.10
C SER A 13 32.18 -6.96 -5.19
N ASN A 14 31.64 -8.05 -5.76
CA ASN A 14 30.66 -8.02 -6.83
C ASN A 14 29.32 -7.36 -6.44
N SER A 15 28.95 -7.36 -5.15
CA SER A 15 27.73 -6.70 -4.68
C SER A 15 27.90 -5.18 -4.59
N ARG A 16 29.08 -4.70 -4.20
CA ARG A 16 29.39 -3.27 -4.17
C ARG A 16 29.53 -2.71 -5.58
N ASP A 17 30.07 -3.51 -6.49
CA ASP A 17 30.21 -3.13 -7.89
C ASP A 17 28.83 -2.99 -8.57
N LEU A 18 27.88 -3.89 -8.27
CA LEU A 18 26.49 -3.79 -8.75
C LEU A 18 25.77 -2.55 -8.20
N GLU A 19 25.84 -2.32 -6.89
CA GLU A 19 25.20 -1.17 -6.25
C GLU A 19 25.72 0.15 -6.84
N ALA A 20 27.04 0.27 -7.03
CA ALA A 20 27.66 1.42 -7.64
C ALA A 20 27.23 1.61 -9.11
N ALA A 21 27.19 0.53 -9.90
CA ALA A 21 26.74 0.58 -11.29
C ALA A 21 25.27 1.02 -11.42
N CYS A 22 24.38 0.44 -10.60
CA CYS A 22 22.98 0.86 -10.53
C CYS A 22 22.87 2.33 -10.15
N TRP A 23 23.60 2.77 -9.11
CA TRP A 23 23.55 4.15 -8.65
C TRP A 23 24.04 5.16 -9.71
N GLU A 24 25.09 4.82 -10.45
CA GLU A 24 25.61 5.64 -11.54
C GLU A 24 24.55 5.83 -12.63
N VAL A 25 23.93 4.74 -13.09
CA VAL A 25 22.88 4.78 -14.12
C VAL A 25 21.67 5.57 -13.64
N LEU A 26 21.16 5.26 -12.43
CA LEU A 26 19.99 5.94 -11.86
C LEU A 26 20.24 7.43 -11.69
N THR A 27 21.37 7.81 -11.10
CA THR A 27 21.71 9.23 -10.89
C THR A 27 21.84 9.95 -12.22
N HIS A 28 22.55 9.39 -13.18
CA HIS A 28 22.71 10.00 -14.49
C HIS A 28 21.35 10.22 -15.18
N ARG A 29 20.49 9.20 -15.18
CA ARG A 29 19.19 9.25 -15.86
C ARG A 29 18.19 10.19 -15.19
N TYR A 30 18.01 10.09 -13.88
CA TYR A 30 17.03 10.92 -13.16
C TYR A 30 17.50 12.37 -12.97
N THR A 31 18.68 12.76 -13.47
CA THR A 31 19.19 14.13 -13.47
C THR A 31 19.30 14.76 -14.87
N GLU A 32 18.80 14.10 -15.91
CA GLU A 32 18.78 14.67 -17.27
C GLU A 32 17.95 15.96 -17.32
N ASP A 33 18.46 16.99 -17.99
CA ASP A 33 17.90 18.36 -17.97
C ASP A 33 16.45 18.47 -18.50
N HIS A 34 16.00 17.50 -19.31
CA HIS A 34 14.64 17.49 -19.85
C HIS A 34 13.59 16.94 -18.87
N ARG A 35 14.01 16.33 -17.75
CA ARG A 35 13.13 15.71 -16.74
C ARG A 35 12.71 16.71 -15.67
N TYR A 36 11.58 17.37 -15.90
CA TYR A 36 11.04 18.35 -14.94
C TYR A 36 10.22 17.70 -13.83
N TYR A 37 9.56 16.58 -14.10
CA TYR A 37 8.83 15.79 -13.11
C TYR A 37 9.52 14.45 -12.86
N HIS A 38 9.87 13.68 -13.91
CA HIS A 38 10.41 12.33 -13.79
C HIS A 38 11.89 12.30 -13.42
N ASN A 39 12.22 12.91 -12.27
CA ASN A 39 13.56 13.12 -11.73
C ASN A 39 13.70 12.54 -10.31
N LEU A 40 14.83 12.81 -9.64
CA LEU A 40 15.10 12.30 -8.29
C LEU A 40 14.05 12.71 -7.23
N THR A 41 13.37 13.85 -7.40
CA THR A 41 12.30 14.27 -6.49
C THR A 41 11.06 13.39 -6.66
N HIS A 42 10.70 13.02 -7.90
CA HIS A 42 9.63 12.06 -8.13
C HIS A 42 9.93 10.70 -7.49
N LEU A 43 11.16 10.18 -7.61
CA LEU A 43 11.54 8.94 -6.92
C LEU A 43 11.39 9.07 -5.40
N GLN A 44 11.82 10.19 -4.82
CA GLN A 44 11.66 10.43 -3.39
C GLN A 44 10.18 10.44 -2.96
N ASP A 45 9.31 11.07 -3.74
CA ASP A 45 7.87 11.11 -3.49
C ASP A 45 7.25 9.70 -3.60
N LEU A 46 7.62 8.93 -4.63
CA LEU A 46 7.18 7.55 -4.83
C LEU A 46 7.58 6.66 -3.65
N PHE A 47 8.85 6.69 -3.23
CA PHE A 47 9.31 5.92 -2.07
C PHE A 47 8.62 6.35 -0.77
N SER A 48 8.35 7.65 -0.62
CA SER A 48 7.57 8.14 0.53
C SER A 48 6.16 7.56 0.57
N LEU A 49 5.52 7.32 -0.58
CA LEU A 49 4.21 6.68 -0.66
C LEU A 49 4.30 5.17 -0.37
N LEU A 50 5.33 4.48 -0.88
CA LEU A 50 5.59 3.06 -0.55
C LEU A 50 5.81 2.86 0.95
N ASP A 51 6.57 3.74 1.60
CA ASP A 51 6.81 3.72 3.04
C ASP A 51 5.53 3.96 3.83
N GLN A 52 4.68 4.90 3.41
CA GLN A 52 3.36 5.13 4.02
C GLN A 52 2.45 3.92 3.87
N GLY A 53 2.46 3.26 2.72
CA GLY A 53 1.74 2.01 2.48
C GLY A 53 2.21 0.90 3.41
N CYS A 54 3.53 0.68 3.51
CA CYS A 54 4.12 -0.30 4.43
C CYS A 54 3.78 0.01 5.89
N LEU A 55 3.86 1.27 6.30
CA LEU A 55 3.47 1.71 7.64
C LEU A 55 2.00 1.41 7.92
N TRP A 56 1.09 1.67 6.97
CA TRP A 56 -0.32 1.34 7.12
C TRP A 56 -0.55 -0.16 7.29
N TYR A 57 0.14 -1.01 6.52
CA TYR A 57 0.09 -2.47 6.70
C TYR A 57 0.63 -2.89 8.07
N SER A 58 1.66 -2.20 8.59
CA SER A 58 2.20 -2.49 9.92
C SER A 58 1.24 -2.14 11.07
N GLN A 59 0.28 -1.24 10.81
CA GLN A 59 -0.73 -0.80 11.78
C GLN A 59 -2.00 -1.66 11.76
N GLN A 60 -2.12 -2.61 10.85
CA GLN A 60 -3.24 -3.55 10.85
C GLN A 60 -3.12 -4.55 12.03
N GLN A 61 -4.25 -4.92 12.64
CA GLN A 61 -4.36 -5.52 13.98
C GLN A 61 -3.43 -6.72 14.28
N ASN A 62 -2.98 -7.47 13.27
CA ASN A 62 -2.10 -8.64 13.44
C ASN A 62 -0.60 -8.32 13.50
N VAL A 63 -0.17 -7.11 13.13
CA VAL A 63 1.27 -6.73 13.09
C VAL A 63 1.66 -5.90 14.32
N LEU A 64 0.73 -5.10 14.86
CA LEU A 64 0.94 -4.25 16.02
C LEU A 64 1.29 -5.00 17.31
N GLU A 65 0.69 -6.18 17.55
CA GLU A 65 0.95 -6.98 18.74
C GLU A 65 2.43 -7.40 18.86
N LYS A 66 3.14 -7.48 17.74
CA LYS A 66 4.54 -7.93 17.66
C LYS A 66 5.54 -6.81 17.38
N LYS A 67 5.11 -5.53 17.31
CA LYS A 67 5.94 -4.36 16.94
C LYS A 67 6.80 -4.61 15.68
N MET A 68 6.24 -5.31 14.71
CA MET A 68 6.99 -5.83 13.59
C MET A 68 7.00 -4.81 12.44
N GLN A 69 8.18 -4.48 11.91
CA GLN A 69 8.30 -3.49 10.83
C GLN A 69 7.93 -4.13 9.50
N VAL A 70 7.01 -3.53 8.73
CA VAL A 70 6.74 -3.98 7.36
C VAL A 70 7.69 -3.25 6.41
N LYS A 71 8.38 -3.99 5.56
CA LYS A 71 9.26 -3.46 4.49
C LYS A 71 8.77 -3.96 3.14
N ILE A 72 8.89 -3.13 2.11
CA ILE A 72 8.54 -3.53 0.75
C ILE A 72 9.59 -4.54 0.21
N SER A 73 9.15 -5.47 -0.64
CA SER A 73 10.05 -6.47 -1.22
C SER A 73 11.16 -5.85 -2.07
N PRO A 74 12.36 -6.47 -2.11
CA PRO A 74 13.46 -5.99 -2.96
C PRO A 74 13.09 -5.88 -4.45
N ALA A 75 12.25 -6.79 -4.96
CA ALA A 75 11.78 -6.73 -6.35
C ALA A 75 10.97 -5.46 -6.63
N VAL A 76 10.03 -5.11 -5.74
CA VAL A 76 9.26 -3.86 -5.87
C VAL A 76 10.14 -2.63 -5.70
N THR A 77 11.12 -2.65 -4.78
CA THR A 77 12.10 -1.56 -4.63
C THR A 77 12.89 -1.34 -5.92
N LEU A 78 13.39 -2.41 -6.53
CA LEU A 78 14.14 -2.33 -7.78
C LEU A 78 13.25 -1.88 -8.95
N ALA A 79 12.02 -2.41 -9.05
CA ALA A 79 11.06 -1.95 -10.05
C ALA A 79 10.76 -0.45 -9.90
N ALA A 80 10.52 0.03 -8.68
CA ALA A 80 10.32 1.45 -8.39
C ALA A 80 11.51 2.32 -8.80
N LEU A 81 12.75 1.87 -8.53
CA LEU A 81 13.95 2.61 -8.94
C LEU A 81 14.10 2.69 -10.46
N PHE A 82 13.76 1.61 -11.16
CA PHE A 82 14.06 1.48 -12.59
C PHE A 82 12.89 1.82 -13.53
N HIS A 83 11.65 1.95 -13.06
CA HIS A 83 10.48 2.04 -13.94
C HIS A 83 10.60 3.15 -15.00
N ASP A 84 11.13 4.31 -14.61
CA ASP A 84 11.34 5.49 -15.47
C ASP A 84 12.82 5.81 -15.71
N VAL A 85 13.71 4.81 -15.55
CA VAL A 85 15.14 4.99 -15.82
C VAL A 85 15.36 5.42 -17.28
N ILE A 86 14.52 4.94 -18.20
CA ILE A 86 14.34 5.50 -19.54
C ILE A 86 13.05 6.31 -19.57
N TYR A 87 13.18 7.61 -19.88
CA TYR A 87 12.04 8.49 -20.06
C TYR A 87 12.33 9.53 -21.14
N ASP A 88 11.59 9.43 -22.24
CA ASP A 88 11.47 10.44 -23.28
C ASP A 88 9.98 10.56 -23.64
N PRO A 89 9.36 11.75 -23.49
CA PRO A 89 7.98 12.00 -23.88
C PRO A 89 7.61 11.65 -25.33
N GLN A 90 8.61 11.53 -26.22
CA GLN A 90 8.40 11.21 -27.64
C GLN A 90 8.49 9.70 -27.93
N ARG A 91 8.95 8.89 -26.98
CA ARG A 91 9.05 7.42 -27.10
C ARG A 91 7.74 6.75 -26.70
N GLN A 92 7.55 5.53 -27.17
CA GLN A 92 6.37 4.68 -26.86
C GLN A 92 6.76 3.38 -26.14
N ASP A 93 8.06 3.18 -25.94
CA ASP A 93 8.71 1.99 -25.41
C ASP A 93 9.60 2.33 -24.19
N ASN A 94 9.21 3.34 -23.40
CA ASN A 94 9.97 3.76 -22.23
C ASN A 94 10.06 2.63 -21.20
N GLU A 95 8.93 2.01 -20.85
CA GLU A 95 8.87 0.93 -19.86
C GLU A 95 9.60 -0.34 -20.34
N GLU A 96 9.46 -0.69 -21.62
CA GLU A 96 10.20 -1.80 -22.22
C GLU A 96 11.72 -1.56 -22.18
N ALA A 97 12.16 -0.35 -22.50
CA ALA A 97 13.59 0.00 -22.45
C ALA A 97 14.12 0.10 -21.02
N SER A 98 13.33 0.62 -20.08
CA SER A 98 13.64 0.63 -18.65
C SER A 98 13.80 -0.79 -18.10
N ALA A 99 12.87 -1.68 -18.45
CA ALA A 99 12.90 -3.08 -18.04
C ALA A 99 14.14 -3.81 -18.62
N ALA A 100 14.50 -3.54 -19.87
CA ALA A 100 15.69 -4.12 -20.50
C ALA A 100 16.99 -3.72 -19.78
N ILE A 101 17.15 -2.43 -19.44
CA ILE A 101 18.33 -1.94 -18.69
C ILE A 101 18.36 -2.53 -17.28
N ALA A 102 17.21 -2.60 -16.61
CA ALA A 102 17.12 -3.20 -15.28
C ALA A 102 17.57 -4.68 -15.32
N ALA A 103 17.07 -5.45 -16.29
CA ALA A 103 17.46 -6.84 -16.46
C ALA A 103 18.97 -6.98 -16.74
N GLU A 104 19.52 -6.22 -17.69
CA GLU A 104 20.94 -6.26 -18.04
C GLU A 104 21.85 -5.98 -16.83
N LEU A 105 21.56 -4.93 -16.07
CA LEU A 105 22.33 -4.56 -14.87
C LEU A 105 22.23 -5.62 -13.78
N LEU A 106 21.02 -6.12 -13.51
CA LEU A 106 20.80 -7.10 -12.45
C LEU A 106 21.38 -8.48 -12.80
N GLU A 107 21.35 -8.89 -14.07
CA GLU A 107 21.97 -10.13 -14.57
C GLU A 107 23.50 -10.08 -14.49
N ALA A 108 24.11 -8.90 -14.72
CA ALA A 108 25.54 -8.70 -14.50
C ALA A 108 25.92 -8.87 -13.02
N GLY A 109 24.98 -8.64 -12.11
CA GLY A 109 25.09 -8.93 -10.68
C GLY A 109 24.96 -10.42 -10.38
N ALA A 110 26.08 -11.14 -10.28
CA ALA A 110 26.14 -12.61 -10.09
C ALA A 110 25.38 -13.22 -8.88
N GLN A 111 24.70 -12.42 -8.06
CA GLN A 111 23.96 -12.84 -6.85
C GLN A 111 22.46 -12.52 -6.91
N VAL A 112 21.94 -11.86 -7.95
CA VAL A 112 20.51 -11.55 -8.04
C VAL A 112 19.76 -12.78 -8.59
N PRO A 113 18.79 -13.34 -7.85
CA PRO A 113 18.02 -14.49 -8.32
C PRO A 113 17.20 -14.17 -9.58
N THR A 114 17.12 -15.11 -10.52
CA THR A 114 16.42 -14.92 -11.81
C THR A 114 14.92 -14.64 -11.64
N ASP A 115 14.28 -15.21 -10.61
CA ASP A 115 12.89 -14.94 -10.25
C ASP A 115 12.67 -13.49 -9.80
N VAL A 116 13.64 -12.91 -9.08
CA VAL A 116 13.63 -11.47 -8.72
C VAL A 116 13.77 -10.59 -9.96
N ILE A 117 14.69 -10.92 -10.87
CA ILE A 117 14.89 -10.16 -12.12
C ILE A 117 13.61 -10.21 -12.98
N HIS A 118 12.99 -11.38 -13.07
CA HIS A 118 11.73 -11.56 -13.77
C HIS A 118 10.60 -10.73 -13.14
N GLU A 119 10.46 -10.74 -11.81
CA GLU A 119 9.47 -9.94 -11.09
C GLU A 119 9.70 -8.43 -11.31
N VAL A 120 10.94 -7.96 -11.22
CA VAL A 120 11.30 -6.55 -11.50
C VAL A 120 10.88 -6.14 -12.91
N THR A 121 11.28 -6.93 -13.92
CA THR A 121 10.99 -6.66 -15.33
C THR A 121 9.48 -6.61 -15.57
N MET A 122 8.75 -7.59 -15.04
CA MET A 122 7.30 -7.69 -15.16
C MET A 122 6.59 -6.51 -14.48
N LEU A 123 7.06 -6.06 -13.32
CA LEU A 123 6.49 -4.90 -12.62
C LEU A 123 6.76 -3.59 -13.34
N ILE A 124 7.96 -3.38 -13.90
CA ILE A 124 8.27 -2.21 -14.72
C ILE A 124 7.36 -2.17 -15.95
N LEU A 125 7.18 -3.30 -16.64
CA LEU A 125 6.27 -3.35 -17.80
C LEU A 125 4.81 -3.04 -17.42
N ALA A 126 4.40 -3.42 -16.20
CA ALA A 126 3.05 -3.17 -15.71
C ALA A 126 2.78 -1.67 -15.43
N THR A 127 3.79 -0.87 -15.09
CA THR A 127 3.63 0.58 -14.86
C THR A 127 3.11 1.30 -16.10
N LYS A 128 3.39 0.82 -17.31
CA LYS A 128 2.83 1.36 -18.57
C LYS A 128 1.30 1.52 -18.52
N SER A 129 0.61 0.55 -17.93
CA SER A 129 -0.85 0.58 -17.75
C SER A 129 -1.28 1.00 -16.35
N HIS A 130 -0.36 0.94 -15.37
CA HIS A 130 -0.62 1.08 -13.95
C HIS A 130 -1.72 0.11 -13.47
N GLN A 131 -1.76 -1.07 -14.08
CA GLN A 131 -2.64 -2.17 -13.70
C GLN A 131 -1.81 -3.32 -13.21
N LEU A 132 -2.42 -4.20 -12.40
CA LEU A 132 -1.71 -5.38 -11.98
C LEU A 132 -1.30 -6.22 -13.19
N PRO A 133 -0.08 -6.77 -13.16
CA PRO A 133 0.34 -7.75 -14.15
C PRO A 133 -0.69 -8.87 -14.25
N GLN A 134 -1.06 -9.23 -15.49
CA GLN A 134 -1.89 -10.41 -15.69
C GLN A 134 -1.08 -11.63 -15.28
N THR A 135 -1.44 -12.21 -14.14
CA THR A 135 -0.95 -13.51 -13.72
C THR A 135 -1.90 -14.54 -14.31
N ASP A 136 -1.37 -15.64 -14.87
CA ASP A 136 -2.14 -16.74 -15.48
C ASP A 136 -3.12 -17.45 -14.53
N THR A 137 -3.39 -16.91 -13.34
CA THR A 137 -4.52 -17.30 -12.51
C THR A 137 -5.83 -17.17 -13.28
N PRO A 138 -6.60 -18.27 -13.45
CA PRO A 138 -7.89 -18.23 -14.12
C PRO A 138 -8.79 -17.14 -13.54
N ALA A 139 -9.57 -16.47 -14.39
CA ALA A 139 -10.47 -15.37 -13.99
C ALA A 139 -11.37 -15.71 -12.79
N ASP A 140 -11.74 -16.99 -12.65
CA ASP A 140 -12.55 -17.52 -11.55
C ASP A 140 -11.84 -17.43 -10.18
N GLU A 141 -10.51 -17.58 -10.13
CA GLU A 141 -9.74 -17.42 -8.89
C GLU A 141 -9.56 -15.94 -8.52
N GLN A 142 -9.41 -15.06 -9.51
CA GLN A 142 -9.29 -13.62 -9.28
C GLN A 142 -10.59 -13.04 -8.70
N GLN A 143 -11.74 -13.46 -9.20
CA GLN A 143 -13.05 -13.07 -8.68
C GLN A 143 -13.28 -13.64 -7.26
N GLN A 144 -12.93 -14.92 -7.02
CA GLN A 144 -13.05 -15.52 -5.69
C GLN A 144 -12.10 -14.92 -4.65
N LEU A 145 -10.90 -14.47 -5.05
CA LEU A 145 -9.96 -13.77 -4.16
C LEU A 145 -10.46 -12.36 -3.81
N GLN A 146 -11.07 -11.65 -4.76
CA GLN A 146 -11.70 -10.34 -4.53
C GLN A 146 -12.90 -10.45 -3.58
N GLU A 147 -13.76 -11.46 -3.78
CA GLU A 147 -14.93 -11.73 -2.93
C GLU A 147 -14.53 -12.24 -1.54
N LYS A 148 -13.47 -13.08 -1.42
CA LYS A 148 -12.92 -13.51 -0.13
C LYS A 148 -12.31 -12.35 0.65
N GLN A 149 -11.60 -11.42 0.00
CA GLN A 149 -11.05 -10.24 0.67
C GLN A 149 -12.16 -9.29 1.15
N ALA A 150 -13.24 -9.11 0.37
CA ALA A 150 -14.42 -8.37 0.82
C ALA A 150 -15.18 -9.09 1.96
N GLY A 151 -15.24 -10.42 1.94
CA GLY A 151 -15.89 -11.25 2.95
C GLY A 151 -15.16 -11.28 4.30
N VAL A 152 -13.83 -11.24 4.31
CA VAL A 152 -13.02 -11.17 5.55
C VAL A 152 -13.22 -9.82 6.25
N VAL A 153 -13.37 -8.72 5.50
CA VAL A 153 -13.69 -7.38 6.04
C VAL A 153 -15.13 -7.33 6.60
N SER A 154 -16.09 -7.97 5.91
CA SER A 154 -17.49 -8.06 6.34
C SER A 154 -17.69 -8.95 7.59
N ALA A 155 -16.97 -10.06 7.69
CA ALA A 155 -17.00 -10.94 8.87
C ALA A 155 -16.40 -10.25 10.11
N GLY A 156 -15.32 -9.47 9.94
CA GLY A 156 -14.75 -8.64 11.00
C GLY A 156 -15.70 -7.54 11.50
N MET A 157 -16.45 -6.89 10.59
CA MET A 157 -17.44 -5.87 10.93
C MET A 157 -18.68 -6.46 11.64
N THR A 158 -19.09 -7.67 11.26
CA THR A 158 -20.27 -8.35 11.84
C THR A 158 -19.99 -8.90 13.25
N LEU A 159 -18.74 -9.25 13.57
CA LEU A 159 -18.36 -9.72 14.91
C LEU A 159 -18.34 -8.57 15.94
N LEU A 160 -17.98 -7.35 15.51
CA LEU A 160 -18.02 -6.15 16.35
C LEU A 160 -19.45 -5.64 16.62
N ALA A 161 -20.38 -5.88 15.70
CA ALA A 161 -21.80 -5.52 15.90
C ALA A 161 -22.54 -6.47 16.87
N ARG A 162 -22.03 -7.69 17.12
CA ARG A 162 -22.66 -8.67 18.03
C ARG A 162 -22.22 -8.57 19.49
N GLN A 163 -21.13 -7.87 19.79
CA GLN A 163 -20.66 -7.68 21.18
C GLN A 163 -21.25 -6.43 21.86
N GLY A 164 -22.11 -5.66 21.18
CA GLY A 164 -22.71 -4.43 21.68
C GLY A 164 -24.18 -4.52 22.11
N SER A 165 -24.76 -5.72 22.27
CA SER A 165 -26.18 -5.84 22.65
C SER A 165 -26.46 -7.08 23.49
N ASP A 166 -26.04 -7.04 24.76
CA ASP A 166 -26.69 -7.79 25.83
C ASP A 166 -26.93 -6.86 27.02
N GLY A 167 -28.19 -6.42 27.15
CA GLY A 167 -28.60 -5.40 28.12
C GLY A 167 -30.12 -5.25 28.25
N HIS A 168 -30.82 -6.38 28.35
CA HIS A 168 -32.11 -6.62 29.04
C HIS A 168 -33.41 -5.84 28.72
N LEU A 169 -34.48 -6.65 28.63
CA LEU A 169 -35.90 -6.36 28.40
C LEU A 169 -36.60 -5.62 29.55
N ASN A 170 -37.63 -4.79 29.27
CA ASN A 170 -39.06 -5.18 29.39
C ASN A 170 -40.05 -4.02 29.09
N LYS A 171 -41.07 -4.34 28.25
CA LYS A 171 -42.54 -4.10 28.36
C LYS A 171 -43.01 -2.76 29.00
N HIS A 172 -43.89 -1.94 28.42
CA HIS A 172 -45.29 -2.19 28.04
C HIS A 172 -45.96 -0.90 27.49
N GLN A 173 -47.14 -1.07 26.84
CA GLN A 173 -48.21 -0.09 26.54
C GLN A 173 -47.97 0.99 25.46
N GLN A 174 -48.57 0.94 24.26
CA GLN A 174 -49.99 1.05 23.81
C GLN A 174 -50.48 2.51 23.64
N VAL A 175 -51.03 2.77 22.44
CA VAL A 175 -52.01 3.81 22.04
C VAL A 175 -51.53 5.09 21.28
N LYS A 176 -51.94 5.12 20.01
CA LYS A 176 -52.45 6.21 19.13
C LYS A 176 -52.31 7.70 19.51
N ALA A 177 -51.96 8.45 18.46
CA ALA A 177 -52.56 9.70 17.96
C ALA A 177 -52.08 11.09 18.46
N VAL A 178 -51.65 11.87 17.45
CA VAL A 178 -52.00 13.29 17.17
C VAL A 178 -51.40 14.41 18.04
N SER A 179 -50.59 15.23 17.34
CA SER A 179 -50.51 16.71 17.36
C SER A 179 -50.14 17.48 18.63
N SER A 180 -49.38 18.56 18.34
CA SER A 180 -49.25 19.84 19.04
C SER A 180 -48.28 19.93 20.22
N GLN A 181 -47.20 20.70 19.97
CA GLN A 181 -46.54 21.58 20.95
C GLN A 181 -47.54 22.59 21.57
N PRO A 182 -47.14 23.51 22.49
CA PRO A 182 -45.85 23.72 23.18
C PRO A 182 -46.01 23.91 24.71
N THR A 183 -44.87 24.15 25.39
CA THR A 183 -44.57 25.25 26.34
C THR A 183 -43.80 24.77 27.58
N ASP A 184 -42.54 25.19 27.66
CA ASP A 184 -41.82 25.55 28.90
C ASP A 184 -42.68 26.52 29.77
N PRO A 185 -42.37 26.89 31.04
CA PRO A 185 -41.01 26.96 31.60
C PRO A 185 -40.89 26.75 33.14
N ILE A 186 -39.68 27.05 33.63
CA ILE A 186 -39.33 27.70 34.90
C ILE A 186 -38.82 26.82 36.06
N ALA A 187 -37.55 27.13 36.38
CA ALA A 187 -36.92 27.19 37.72
C ALA A 187 -36.66 25.89 38.47
N SER A 188 -35.66 25.78 39.33
CA SER A 188 -34.46 26.55 39.65
C SER A 188 -33.81 25.82 40.83
N ALA A 189 -32.49 25.97 40.94
CA ALA A 189 -31.74 26.02 42.20
C ALA A 189 -31.37 24.71 42.93
N GLY A 190 -30.15 24.78 43.49
CA GLY A 190 -29.69 24.06 44.68
C GLY A 190 -28.70 22.94 44.38
N LEU A 191 -27.39 23.19 44.32
CA LEU A 191 -26.43 23.31 45.45
C LEU A 191 -26.31 22.06 46.34
N GLY A 192 -25.05 21.63 46.55
CA GLY A 192 -24.62 20.68 47.59
C GLY A 192 -23.85 19.48 47.01
N GLN A 193 -22.56 19.58 46.67
CA GLN A 193 -21.37 19.47 47.54
C GLN A 193 -21.30 18.26 48.49
N CYS A 194 -20.24 17.46 48.25
CA CYS A 194 -19.38 16.75 49.22
C CYS A 194 -20.02 15.57 49.99
N VAL A 195 -19.36 14.48 50.38
CA VAL A 195 -17.95 14.21 50.71
C VAL A 195 -17.72 12.68 50.72
N ASP A 196 -16.46 12.29 50.53
CA ASP A 196 -15.70 11.14 51.08
C ASP A 196 -16.40 9.91 51.70
N SER A 197 -15.83 8.71 51.44
CA SER A 197 -15.08 7.94 52.46
C SER A 197 -14.54 6.60 51.94
N ARG A 198 -13.27 6.34 52.29
CA ARG A 198 -12.51 5.07 52.19
C ARG A 198 -13.04 3.95 53.13
N SER A 199 -12.73 2.70 52.79
CA SER A 199 -12.12 1.64 53.64
C SER A 199 -12.06 0.34 52.83
N GLU A 200 -10.88 -0.20 52.48
CA GLU A 200 -10.01 -1.11 53.25
C GLU A 200 -10.69 -2.37 53.84
N GLY A 201 -10.19 -3.55 53.46
CA GLY A 201 -10.52 -4.83 54.09
C GLY A 201 -9.85 -6.04 53.40
N LYS A 202 -8.94 -6.70 54.13
CA LYS A 202 -7.98 -7.75 53.75
C LYS A 202 -8.52 -9.19 53.92
N SER A 203 -7.71 -10.15 53.43
CA SER A 203 -7.47 -11.53 53.93
C SER A 203 -8.49 -12.61 53.51
N THR A 204 -8.19 -13.91 53.36
CA THR A 204 -6.99 -14.80 53.34
C THR A 204 -7.56 -16.19 52.98
N ASP A 205 -6.79 -17.05 52.31
CA ASP A 205 -6.43 -18.41 52.77
C ASP A 205 -6.15 -19.41 51.64
N GLN A 206 -5.10 -20.19 51.88
CA GLN A 206 -4.62 -21.35 51.15
C GLN A 206 -5.30 -22.63 51.65
N ALA A 207 -5.38 -23.68 50.81
CA ALA A 207 -5.11 -25.07 51.22
C ALA A 207 -4.99 -26.02 50.01
N GLU A 208 -4.18 -27.06 50.21
CA GLU A 208 -3.56 -28.00 49.28
C GLU A 208 -4.41 -29.27 48.97
N GLY A 209 -3.90 -30.12 48.06
CA GLY A 209 -4.23 -31.56 47.95
C GLY A 209 -4.35 -32.05 46.49
N CYS A 210 -3.28 -32.51 45.83
CA CYS A 210 -2.70 -33.87 45.85
C CYS A 210 -3.56 -34.97 45.20
N SER A 211 -3.18 -35.45 44.00
CA SER A 211 -2.84 -36.87 43.75
C SER A 211 -2.54 -37.15 42.27
N MET A 212 -1.50 -37.96 42.08
CA MET A 212 -0.99 -38.50 40.82
C MET A 212 -1.90 -39.61 40.28
N GLU A 213 -1.86 -39.86 38.96
CA GLU A 213 -1.50 -41.20 38.44
C GLU A 213 -1.21 -41.16 36.93
N THR A 214 -0.09 -41.78 36.60
CA THR A 214 0.49 -42.03 35.28
C THR A 214 -0.05 -43.35 34.72
N GLN A 215 -0.33 -43.42 33.42
CA GLN A 215 -0.31 -44.69 32.70
C GLN A 215 0.11 -44.51 31.23
N THR A 216 1.27 -45.06 30.94
CA THR A 216 1.86 -45.35 29.63
C THR A 216 1.34 -46.69 29.11
N CYS A 217 1.09 -46.82 27.80
CA CYS A 217 1.08 -48.10 27.09
C CYS A 217 1.70 -47.95 25.70
N GLU A 218 2.60 -48.88 25.39
CA GLU A 218 3.46 -48.96 24.22
C GLU A 218 2.82 -49.62 22.98
N ALA A 219 3.59 -49.58 21.89
CA ALA A 219 3.28 -49.86 20.50
C ALA A 219 3.11 -51.35 20.11
N THR A 220 2.36 -51.55 19.02
CA THR A 220 2.53 -52.57 17.96
C THR A 220 2.00 -51.87 16.68
N GLY A 221 2.64 -51.79 15.52
CA GLY A 221 3.37 -52.77 14.73
C GLY A 221 2.54 -53.03 13.45
N ASP A 222 2.83 -52.35 12.34
CA ASP A 222 2.72 -52.87 10.95
C ASP A 222 2.98 -51.79 9.88
N LEU A 223 3.83 -52.14 8.90
CA LEU A 223 4.12 -51.42 7.66
C LEU A 223 3.26 -52.00 6.52
N PRO A 224 2.77 -51.18 5.59
CA PRO A 224 3.05 -51.49 4.18
C PRO A 224 3.32 -50.28 3.25
N THR A 225 4.37 -50.46 2.45
CA THR A 225 4.58 -50.09 1.03
C THR A 225 3.92 -48.84 0.39
N ALA A 226 4.82 -47.94 -0.04
CA ALA A 226 4.84 -47.10 -1.24
C ALA A 226 3.58 -46.99 -2.12
N GLY A 227 2.92 -45.82 -2.03
CA GLY A 227 2.03 -45.28 -3.05
C GLY A 227 2.39 -43.81 -3.32
N ARG A 228 2.92 -43.54 -4.51
CA ARG A 228 3.37 -42.22 -5.00
C ARG A 228 2.15 -41.28 -5.10
N ARG A 229 1.97 -40.37 -4.14
CA ARG A 229 0.99 -39.27 -4.25
C ARG A 229 1.64 -38.03 -4.88
N GLN A 230 0.99 -37.54 -5.93
CA GLN A 230 1.21 -36.22 -6.53
C GLN A 230 0.90 -35.12 -5.50
N PRO A 231 1.67 -34.02 -5.42
CA PRO A 231 1.25 -32.86 -4.67
C PRO A 231 0.30 -32.03 -5.54
N SER A 232 -0.99 -32.07 -5.21
CA SER A 232 -2.00 -31.14 -5.69
C SER A 232 -2.04 -29.89 -4.80
N SER A 233 -2.30 -28.75 -5.46
CA SER A 233 -2.73 -27.45 -4.94
C SER A 233 -1.71 -26.63 -4.11
N THR A 234 -1.00 -25.75 -4.81
CA THR A 234 -0.45 -24.49 -4.29
C THR A 234 -1.60 -23.56 -3.87
N SER A 235 -1.66 -23.26 -2.58
CA SER A 235 -2.53 -22.25 -1.98
C SER A 235 -1.82 -20.90 -2.05
N THR A 236 -2.30 -20.00 -2.90
CA THR A 236 -1.85 -18.60 -2.99
C THR A 236 -2.47 -17.79 -1.85
N SER A 237 -2.05 -18.07 -0.62
CA SER A 237 -2.22 -17.14 0.51
C SER A 237 -1.09 -16.12 0.44
N ALA A 238 -1.39 -14.83 0.70
CA ALA A 238 -0.39 -13.77 0.81
C ALA A 238 0.83 -14.28 1.60
N ALA A 239 1.97 -14.44 0.92
CA ALA A 239 3.13 -15.08 1.51
C ALA A 239 3.91 -14.03 2.32
N PHE A 240 3.52 -13.86 3.58
CA PHE A 240 4.32 -13.13 4.55
C PHE A 240 5.53 -13.99 4.93
N HIS A 241 6.69 -13.69 4.35
CA HIS A 241 7.95 -14.28 4.80
C HIS A 241 8.49 -13.50 6.00
N VAL A 242 8.67 -14.19 7.13
CA VAL A 242 9.27 -13.66 8.36
C VAL A 242 10.71 -14.15 8.43
N SER A 243 11.69 -13.24 8.38
CA SER A 243 13.08 -13.57 8.73
C SER A 243 13.34 -13.12 10.16
N ALA A 244 13.74 -14.06 11.02
CA ALA A 244 13.91 -13.85 12.44
C ALA A 244 15.36 -13.51 12.81
N GLU A 245 15.68 -12.22 12.95
CA GLU A 245 16.75 -11.69 13.81
C GLU A 245 16.27 -10.38 14.47
N GLU A 246 16.92 -9.95 15.55
CA GLU A 246 16.46 -8.86 16.44
C GLU A 246 16.02 -7.59 15.68
N GLY A 247 14.74 -7.22 15.85
CA GLY A 247 14.04 -6.27 14.97
C GLY A 247 13.28 -7.00 13.87
N CYS A 248 12.28 -7.80 14.27
CA CYS A 248 11.51 -8.61 13.33
C CYS A 248 10.91 -7.70 12.25
N SER A 249 11.22 -7.98 10.98
CA SER A 249 10.62 -7.31 9.84
C SER A 249 9.90 -8.30 8.96
N VAL A 250 8.76 -7.87 8.42
CA VAL A 250 7.95 -8.62 7.48
C VAL A 250 8.16 -8.01 6.11
N ILE A 251 8.45 -8.85 5.14
CA ILE A 251 8.55 -8.41 3.76
C ILE A 251 7.15 -8.45 3.13
N LEU A 252 6.63 -7.28 2.76
CA LEU A 252 5.45 -7.13 1.93
C LEU A 252 5.82 -7.44 0.48
N SER A 253 5.29 -8.53 -0.04
CA SER A 253 5.59 -9.06 -1.37
C SER A 253 4.31 -9.51 -2.09
N GLY A 254 4.43 -9.86 -3.38
CA GLY A 254 3.31 -10.29 -4.20
C GLY A 254 2.26 -9.18 -4.38
N ARG A 255 1.01 -9.59 -4.62
CA ARG A 255 -0.08 -8.68 -5.00
C ARG A 255 -0.21 -7.41 -4.14
N PRO A 256 -0.22 -7.45 -2.79
CA PRO A 256 -0.30 -6.22 -2.00
C PRO A 256 0.85 -5.24 -2.22
N ALA A 257 2.06 -5.75 -2.46
CA ALA A 257 3.23 -4.93 -2.75
C ALA A 257 3.18 -4.35 -4.17
N TRP A 258 2.68 -5.13 -5.13
CA TRP A 258 2.46 -4.68 -6.51
C TRP A 258 1.37 -3.61 -6.57
N GLU A 259 0.27 -3.77 -5.82
CA GLU A 259 -0.80 -2.78 -5.68
C GLU A 259 -0.24 -1.44 -5.15
N LEU A 260 0.64 -1.48 -4.13
CA LEU A 260 1.29 -0.29 -3.63
C LEU A 260 2.18 0.38 -4.67
N LEU A 261 2.92 -0.39 -5.49
CA LEU A 261 3.75 0.18 -6.56
C LEU A 261 2.90 0.92 -7.59
N MET A 262 1.85 0.28 -8.12
CA MET A 262 0.97 0.89 -9.12
C MET A 262 0.29 2.16 -8.58
N ASP A 263 -0.12 2.14 -7.32
CA ASP A 263 -0.74 3.30 -6.68
C ASP A 263 0.26 4.42 -6.37
N ALA A 264 1.50 4.08 -5.98
CA ALA A 264 2.53 5.05 -5.64
C ALA A 264 2.98 5.83 -6.89
N ASP A 265 3.11 5.15 -8.03
CA ASP A 265 3.44 5.75 -9.32
C ASP A 265 2.40 6.81 -9.75
N LEU A 266 1.10 6.50 -9.59
CA LEU A 266 0.00 7.46 -9.81
C LEU A 266 -0.25 8.41 -8.62
N GLY A 267 0.51 8.30 -7.53
CA GLY A 267 0.18 8.90 -6.25
C GLY A 267 0.14 10.44 -6.27
N VAL A 268 0.89 11.07 -7.17
CA VAL A 268 0.87 12.52 -7.39
C VAL A 268 -0.52 13.03 -7.76
N LEU A 269 -1.35 12.21 -8.38
CA LEU A 269 -2.72 12.61 -8.74
C LEU A 269 -3.54 12.90 -7.48
N ALA A 270 -3.31 12.16 -6.39
CA ALA A 270 -3.98 12.34 -5.10
C ALA A 270 -3.29 13.35 -4.17
N ALA A 271 -2.26 14.05 -4.64
CA ALA A 271 -1.54 15.06 -3.85
C ALA A 271 -2.44 16.24 -3.48
N THR A 272 -1.94 17.12 -2.60
CA THR A 272 -2.62 18.39 -2.35
C THR A 272 -2.77 19.19 -3.64
N ARG A 273 -3.78 20.06 -3.73
CA ARG A 273 -4.01 20.91 -4.92
C ARG A 273 -2.74 21.66 -5.34
N GLU A 274 -2.01 22.19 -4.36
CA GLU A 274 -0.76 22.93 -4.57
C GLU A 274 0.34 22.06 -5.19
N GLN A 275 0.57 20.86 -4.65
CA GLN A 275 1.53 19.89 -5.21
C GLN A 275 1.12 19.43 -6.61
N TYR A 276 -0.18 19.15 -6.82
CA TYR A 276 -0.70 18.75 -8.12
C TYR A 276 -0.48 19.82 -9.19
N MET A 277 -0.65 21.10 -8.87
CA MET A 277 -0.39 22.19 -9.82
C MET A 277 1.09 22.29 -10.20
N ARG A 278 2.02 22.09 -9.24
CA ARG A 278 3.45 22.02 -9.53
C ARG A 278 3.77 20.85 -10.47
N TYR A 279 3.19 19.70 -10.21
CA TYR A 279 3.27 18.52 -11.07
C TYR A 279 2.77 18.83 -12.50
N SER A 280 1.56 19.37 -12.66
CA SER A 280 1.00 19.70 -13.97
C SER A 280 1.89 20.70 -14.75
N GLN A 281 2.46 21.69 -14.07
CA GLN A 281 3.43 22.61 -14.67
C GLN A 281 4.73 21.94 -15.09
N ALA A 282 5.27 21.04 -14.26
CA ALA A 282 6.46 20.26 -14.58
C ALA A 282 6.22 19.40 -15.83
N ILE A 283 5.10 18.68 -15.89
CA ILE A 283 4.67 17.93 -17.09
C ILE A 283 4.57 18.86 -18.31
N ARG A 284 3.95 20.04 -18.19
CA ARG A 284 3.90 21.00 -19.31
C ARG A 284 5.29 21.36 -19.84
N ARG A 285 6.31 21.42 -18.99
CA ARG A 285 7.70 21.71 -19.39
C ARG A 285 8.38 20.53 -20.10
N GLU A 286 8.12 19.29 -19.67
CA GLU A 286 8.62 18.08 -20.36
C GLU A 286 8.06 18.01 -21.79
N TYR A 287 6.80 18.42 -21.97
CA TYR A 287 6.14 18.50 -23.28
C TYR A 287 6.28 19.89 -23.93
N SER A 288 7.34 20.65 -23.63
CA SER A 288 7.58 21.99 -24.20
C SER A 288 7.74 21.99 -25.73
N HIS A 289 8.08 20.85 -26.32
CA HIS A 289 8.15 20.64 -27.77
C HIS A 289 6.76 20.67 -28.45
N LEU A 290 5.67 20.46 -27.71
CA LEU A 290 4.31 20.57 -28.23
C LEU A 290 3.80 22.01 -28.20
N SER A 291 3.03 22.37 -29.24
CA SER A 291 2.22 23.58 -29.21
C SER A 291 1.22 23.53 -28.05
N GLU A 292 0.79 24.71 -27.59
CA GLU A 292 -0.17 24.78 -26.48
C GLU A 292 -1.48 24.04 -26.80
N GLU A 293 -1.97 24.16 -28.03
CA GLU A 293 -3.17 23.46 -28.49
C GLU A 293 -3.01 21.93 -28.45
N ASN A 294 -1.88 21.42 -28.97
CA ASN A 294 -1.61 19.98 -28.99
C ASN A 294 -1.40 19.43 -27.58
N PHE A 295 -0.68 20.16 -26.71
CA PHE A 295 -0.50 19.78 -25.33
C PHE A 295 -1.84 19.71 -24.59
N ARG A 296 -2.70 20.74 -24.70
CA ARG A 296 -4.00 20.77 -24.02
C ARG A 296 -4.88 19.60 -24.45
N SER A 297 -5.01 19.38 -25.76
CA SER A 297 -5.79 18.26 -26.30
C SER A 297 -5.24 16.91 -25.83
N GLY A 298 -3.92 16.70 -25.92
CA GLY A 298 -3.27 15.45 -25.46
C GLY A 298 -3.43 15.21 -23.96
N ARG A 299 -3.21 16.25 -23.14
CA ARG A 299 -3.32 16.17 -21.69
C ARG A 299 -4.75 15.91 -21.25
N ILE A 300 -5.75 16.55 -21.85
CA ILE A 300 -7.16 16.27 -21.58
C ILE A 300 -7.47 14.80 -21.88
N MET A 301 -7.03 14.27 -23.04
CA MET A 301 -7.27 12.86 -23.38
C MET A 301 -6.63 11.90 -22.37
N ALA A 302 -5.39 12.16 -21.95
CA ALA A 302 -4.71 11.34 -20.94
C ALA A 302 -5.45 11.34 -19.60
N LEU A 303 -5.84 12.51 -19.10
CA LEU A 303 -6.59 12.65 -17.85
C LEU A 303 -7.98 11.99 -17.93
N GLN A 304 -8.68 12.17 -19.05
CA GLN A 304 -9.98 11.53 -19.29
C GLN A 304 -9.86 10.00 -19.35
N SER A 305 -8.79 9.46 -19.92
CA SER A 305 -8.52 8.02 -19.93
C SER A 305 -8.41 7.48 -18.50
N LEU A 306 -7.68 8.16 -17.61
CA LEU A 306 -7.59 7.79 -16.20
C LEU A 306 -8.95 7.92 -15.49
N LEU A 307 -9.67 9.01 -15.70
CA LEU A 307 -11.00 9.23 -15.10
C LEU A 307 -12.05 8.21 -15.57
N SER A 308 -11.89 7.64 -16.77
CA SER A 308 -12.78 6.61 -17.30
C SER A 308 -12.63 5.24 -16.62
N ARG A 309 -11.54 5.03 -15.87
CA ARG A 309 -11.37 3.82 -15.07
C ARG A 309 -12.40 3.80 -13.95
N ASN A 310 -12.98 2.63 -13.67
CA ASN A 310 -13.88 2.45 -12.52
C ASN A 310 -13.15 2.73 -11.19
N GLN A 311 -11.86 2.42 -11.15
CA GLN A 311 -10.98 2.65 -10.01
C GLN A 311 -9.59 3.02 -10.53
N ILE A 312 -9.02 4.11 -10.01
CA ILE A 312 -7.65 4.55 -10.34
C ILE A 312 -6.66 3.89 -9.39
N PHE A 313 -6.97 3.89 -8.08
CA PHE A 313 -6.11 3.30 -7.05
C PHE A 313 -6.64 1.95 -6.54
N ILE A 314 -5.79 0.94 -6.52
CA ILE A 314 -6.16 -0.47 -6.29
C ILE A 314 -5.80 -0.99 -4.91
N SER A 315 -4.86 -0.38 -4.19
CA SER A 315 -4.45 -0.84 -2.87
C SER A 315 -5.49 -0.51 -1.79
N SER A 316 -5.49 -1.31 -0.72
CA SER A 316 -6.33 -1.04 0.45
C SER A 316 -5.91 0.24 1.19
N TRP A 317 -4.61 0.54 1.18
CA TRP A 317 -4.06 1.77 1.75
C TRP A 317 -4.58 3.01 1.03
N ALA A 318 -4.56 3.04 -0.31
CA ALA A 318 -5.03 4.20 -1.07
C ALA A 318 -6.53 4.47 -0.87
N ARG A 319 -7.34 3.40 -0.80
CA ARG A 319 -8.76 3.49 -0.44
C ARG A 319 -8.97 4.08 0.95
N ALA A 320 -8.23 3.59 1.95
CA ALA A 320 -8.33 4.07 3.32
C ALA A 320 -7.93 5.55 3.48
N ASN A 321 -7.13 6.08 2.56
CA ASN A 321 -6.64 7.47 2.57
C ASN A 321 -7.36 8.39 1.57
N ALA A 322 -8.51 7.98 1.04
CA ALA A 322 -9.32 8.79 0.11
C ALA A 322 -8.51 9.36 -1.08
N MET A 323 -7.59 8.56 -1.64
CA MET A 323 -6.75 9.00 -2.77
C MET A 323 -7.56 9.17 -4.05
N GLU A 324 -8.55 8.30 -4.28
CA GLU A 324 -9.43 8.31 -5.46
C GLU A 324 -10.17 9.65 -5.60
N GLU A 325 -10.84 10.11 -4.55
CA GLU A 325 -11.62 11.35 -4.56
C GLU A 325 -10.74 12.57 -4.83
N ARG A 326 -9.57 12.63 -4.18
CA ARG A 326 -8.58 13.71 -4.38
C ARG A 326 -8.06 13.73 -5.82
N ALA A 327 -7.72 12.58 -6.37
CA ALA A 327 -7.22 12.47 -7.74
C ALA A 327 -8.27 12.90 -8.77
N ARG A 328 -9.52 12.43 -8.63
CA ARG A 328 -10.61 12.83 -9.52
C ARG A 328 -10.84 14.34 -9.46
N SER A 329 -10.93 14.92 -8.26
CA SER A 329 -11.08 16.37 -8.07
C SER A 329 -9.92 17.18 -8.68
N ASN A 330 -8.68 16.70 -8.55
CA ASN A 330 -7.52 17.35 -9.12
C ASN A 330 -7.56 17.34 -10.66
N MET A 331 -7.76 16.16 -11.25
CA MET A 331 -7.79 15.96 -12.70
C MET A 331 -8.96 16.68 -13.37
N GLU A 332 -10.17 16.63 -12.80
CA GLU A 332 -11.35 17.33 -13.32
C GLU A 332 -11.14 18.85 -13.38
N ALA A 333 -10.55 19.41 -12.33
CA ALA A 333 -10.23 20.83 -12.31
C ALA A 333 -9.11 21.21 -13.29
N GLU A 334 -8.11 20.36 -13.49
CA GLU A 334 -7.11 20.58 -14.56
C GLU A 334 -7.77 20.56 -15.94
N ILE A 335 -8.66 19.60 -16.20
CA ILE A 335 -9.42 19.53 -17.45
C ILE A 335 -10.23 20.81 -17.68
N ASN A 336 -10.93 21.32 -16.66
CA ASN A 336 -11.71 22.56 -16.78
C ASN A 336 -10.84 23.75 -17.20
N VAL A 337 -9.65 23.88 -16.60
CA VAL A 337 -8.66 24.91 -16.96
C VAL A 337 -8.14 24.71 -18.39
N LEU A 338 -7.87 23.46 -18.80
CA LEU A 338 -7.38 23.12 -20.13
C LEU A 338 -8.48 23.21 -21.22
N GLN A 339 -9.75 23.27 -20.85
CA GLN A 339 -10.85 23.52 -21.79
C GLN A 339 -11.09 25.01 -22.00
N ASP A 340 -10.90 25.84 -20.98
CA ASP A 340 -11.05 27.29 -21.09
C ASP A 340 -9.91 27.93 -21.89
N ARG A 341 -10.20 28.28 -23.15
CA ARG A 341 -9.22 28.91 -24.06
C ARG A 341 -8.77 30.31 -23.60
N ALA A 342 -9.50 30.94 -22.68
CA ALA A 342 -9.09 32.23 -22.10
C ALA A 342 -8.11 32.06 -20.92
N SER A 343 -8.01 30.85 -20.36
CA SER A 343 -7.09 30.58 -19.25
C SER A 343 -5.62 30.71 -19.72
N PRO A 344 -4.77 31.40 -18.93
CA PRO A 344 -3.36 31.56 -19.28
C PRO A 344 -2.64 30.20 -19.27
N PRO A 345 -1.51 30.06 -19.99
CA PRO A 345 -0.73 28.84 -19.99
C PRO A 345 -0.42 28.35 -18.57
N LEU A 346 -0.40 27.02 -18.34
CA LEU A 346 -0.24 26.42 -17.01
C LEU A 346 0.98 26.97 -16.25
N GLN A 347 2.07 27.28 -16.95
CA GLN A 347 3.30 27.85 -16.40
C GLN A 347 3.08 29.19 -15.67
N SER A 348 2.02 29.93 -16.02
CA SER A 348 1.70 31.24 -15.43
C SER A 348 0.75 31.17 -14.23
N GLN A 349 0.12 30.02 -13.95
CA GLN A 349 -1.00 29.95 -13.00
C GLN A 349 -0.59 29.93 -11.51
N MET A 350 0.64 29.51 -11.18
CA MET A 350 1.12 29.56 -9.77
C MET A 350 1.35 30.99 -9.25
N GLN A 351 1.52 31.97 -10.15
CA GLN A 351 1.74 33.36 -9.74
C GLN A 351 0.45 34.02 -9.21
N ILE A 352 -0.72 33.49 -9.56
CA ILE A 352 -2.02 34.08 -9.22
C ILE A 352 -2.47 33.65 -7.82
N LEU A 353 -2.21 32.41 -7.41
CA LEU A 353 -2.63 31.88 -6.11
C LEU A 353 -1.83 32.41 -4.91
N HIS A 354 -0.67 33.02 -5.13
CA HIS A 354 0.06 33.75 -4.08
C HIS A 354 -0.36 35.22 -3.97
N GLN A 355 -1.32 35.68 -4.78
CA GLN A 355 -1.83 37.06 -4.79
C GLN A 355 -3.31 37.18 -4.39
N THR A 356 -3.97 36.06 -4.08
CA THR A 356 -5.35 35.98 -3.59
C THR A 356 -5.35 35.28 -2.24
#